data_AF-A0A368GE92-F1
#
_entry.id   AF-A0A368GE92-F1
#
_cell.length_a   1.000
_cell.length_b   1.000
_cell.length_c   1.000
_cell.angle_alpha   90.00
_cell.angle_beta   90.00
_cell.angle_gamma   90.00
#
_symmetry.space_group_name_H-M   'P 1'
#
loop_
_entity.id
_entity.type
_entity.pdbx_description
1 polymer ?
#
loop_
_entity_poly.entity_id
_entity_poly.type
_entity_poly.pdbx_seq_one_letter_code
_entity_poly.pdbx_strand_id
1 'polypeptide(L)'
;MLTFMNCTRCEVCAAAVNVYAPMSFVHLSLLFRLLLEPICTLGIILLTIAVYQTRTLHYNARLLLMCMTISVMVCNIGVLLDAVYKLFISFVIPEELRCEYQVYKPQYFFALRGVHIVGGLGLALSTMFLAVERVIATITYVTYEQVGC
;
A
#
# COMPACT_ATOMS: atom_id res chain seq x y z
N MET A 1 -9.80 -41.92 18.95
CA MET A 1 -10.82 -40.86 18.93
C MET A 1 -10.05 -39.56 19.17
N LEU A 2 -9.63 -38.71 18.23
CA LEU A 2 -10.06 -38.32 16.88
C LEU A 2 -8.80 -38.11 15.99
N THR A 3 -8.68 -38.78 14.84
CA THR A 3 -7.60 -38.54 13.85
C THR A 3 -8.13 -38.42 12.43
N PHE A 4 -9.36 -37.88 12.29
CA PHE A 4 -9.97 -37.58 10.99
C PHE A 4 -10.00 -36.07 10.66
N MET A 5 -9.43 -35.19 11.50
CA MET A 5 -9.38 -33.72 11.27
C MET A 5 -8.15 -33.23 10.48
N ASN A 6 -7.36 -34.13 9.87
CA ASN A 6 -6.05 -33.78 9.29
C ASN A 6 -5.97 -33.66 7.77
N CYS A 7 -6.94 -34.08 6.96
CA CYS A 7 -6.78 -34.00 5.49
C CYS A 7 -6.84 -32.56 4.97
N THR A 8 -7.86 -31.77 5.33
CA THR A 8 -8.02 -30.41 4.79
C THR A 8 -6.97 -29.43 5.33
N ARG A 9 -6.62 -29.52 6.62
CA ARG A 9 -5.57 -28.69 7.22
C ARG A 9 -4.19 -29.02 6.64
N CYS A 10 -3.86 -30.31 6.42
CA CYS A 10 -2.62 -30.69 5.75
C CYS A 10 -2.57 -30.22 4.30
N GLU A 11 -3.66 -30.33 3.53
CA GLU A 11 -3.68 -29.83 2.15
C GLU A 11 -3.49 -28.31 2.07
N VAL A 12 -4.14 -27.55 2.95
CA VAL A 12 -3.98 -26.09 3.02
C VAL A 12 -2.57 -25.71 3.47
N CYS A 13 -1.99 -26.42 4.45
CA CYS A 13 -0.61 -26.18 4.86
C CYS A 13 0.41 -26.60 3.81
N ALA A 14 0.19 -27.70 3.10
CA ALA A 14 1.05 -28.14 2.00
C ALA A 14 1.00 -27.14 0.83
N ALA A 15 -0.19 -26.62 0.50
CA ALA A 15 -0.34 -25.55 -0.48
C ALA A 15 0.36 -24.25 -0.03
N ALA A 16 0.22 -23.86 1.24
CA ALA A 16 0.89 -22.68 1.79
C ALA A 16 2.42 -22.83 1.76
N VAL A 17 2.96 -23.99 2.16
CA VAL A 17 4.39 -24.28 2.09
C VAL A 17 4.91 -24.21 0.65
N ASN A 18 4.15 -24.69 -0.33
CA ASN A 18 4.53 -24.61 -1.74
C ASN A 18 4.51 -23.16 -2.28
N VAL A 19 3.51 -22.36 -1.89
CA VAL A 19 3.39 -20.95 -2.28
C VAL A 19 4.47 -20.08 -1.66
N TYR A 20 4.85 -20.35 -0.41
CA TYR A 20 5.87 -19.62 0.35
C TYR A 20 7.23 -20.33 0.35
N ALA A 21 7.42 -21.33 -0.51
CA ALA A 21 8.68 -22.05 -0.60
C ALA A 21 9.85 -21.07 -0.85
N PRO A 22 11.03 -21.30 -0.26
CA PRO A 22 12.21 -20.50 -0.57
C PRO A 22 12.46 -20.56 -2.09
N MET A 23 12.72 -19.40 -2.70
CA MET A 23 12.86 -19.21 -4.17
C MET A 23 11.54 -19.24 -4.99
N SER A 24 10.37 -19.28 -4.35
CA SER A 24 9.10 -19.03 -5.05
C SER A 24 9.00 -17.60 -5.59
N PHE A 25 8.17 -17.40 -6.62
CA PHE A 25 7.87 -16.07 -7.18
C PHE A 25 7.41 -15.07 -6.09
N VAL A 26 6.66 -15.56 -5.09
CA VAL A 26 6.20 -14.75 -3.96
C VAL A 26 7.39 -14.27 -3.12
N HIS A 27 8.33 -15.15 -2.79
CA HIS A 27 9.50 -14.81 -1.99
C HIS A 27 10.39 -13.77 -2.71
N LEU A 28 10.62 -13.95 -4.01
CA LEU A 28 11.35 -12.99 -4.84
C LEU A 28 10.63 -11.63 -4.87
N SER A 29 9.30 -11.62 -5.07
CA SER A 29 8.51 -10.39 -5.10
C SER A 29 8.55 -9.63 -3.77
N LEU A 30 8.62 -10.35 -2.63
CA LEU A 30 8.73 -9.75 -1.30
C LEU A 30 10.10 -9.09 -1.10
N LEU A 31 11.19 -9.71 -1.58
CA LEU A 31 12.52 -9.12 -1.54
C LEU A 31 12.61 -7.86 -2.42
N PHE A 32 12.04 -7.89 -3.62
CA PHE A 32 11.98 -6.70 -4.47
C PHE A 32 11.19 -5.56 -3.81
N ARG A 33 10.04 -5.85 -3.19
CA ARG A 33 9.28 -4.86 -2.43
C ARG A 33 10.08 -4.29 -1.27
N LEU A 34 10.81 -5.12 -0.53
CA LEU A 34 11.64 -4.67 0.59
C LEU A 34 12.72 -3.66 0.16
N LEU A 35 13.27 -3.80 -1.05
CA LEU A 35 14.30 -2.89 -1.58
C LEU A 35 13.72 -1.66 -2.30
N LEU A 36 12.64 -1.82 -3.06
CA LEU A 36 12.06 -0.75 -3.87
C LEU A 36 11.19 0.20 -3.05
N GLU A 37 10.42 -0.31 -2.08
CA GLU A 37 9.53 0.53 -1.25
C GLU A 37 10.27 1.64 -0.48
N PRO A 38 11.44 1.40 0.15
CA PRO A 38 12.23 2.47 0.77
C PRO A 38 12.68 3.54 -0.23
N ILE A 39 13.07 3.15 -1.44
CA ILE A 39 13.48 4.08 -2.48
C ILE A 39 12.28 4.93 -2.93
N CYS A 40 11.13 4.29 -3.16
CA CYS A 40 9.90 4.97 -3.54
C CYS A 40 9.40 5.93 -2.45
N THR A 41 9.43 5.50 -1.17
CA THR A 41 9.03 6.36 -0.04
C THR A 41 9.93 7.59 0.08
N LEU A 42 11.25 7.46 -0.06
CA LEU A 42 12.16 8.62 -0.13
C LEU A 42 11.80 9.56 -1.28
N GLY A 43 11.52 9.01 -2.47
CA GLY A 43 11.06 9.80 -3.62
C GLY A 43 9.78 10.58 -3.35
N ILE A 44 8.80 9.96 -2.69
CA ILE A 44 7.51 10.59 -2.33
C ILE A 44 7.70 11.68 -1.27
N ILE A 45 8.60 11.48 -0.31
CA ILE A 45 8.94 12.51 0.69
C ILE A 45 9.52 13.74 0.00
N LEU A 46 10.49 13.55 -0.91
CA LEU A 46 11.06 14.63 -1.70
C LEU A 46 9.99 15.34 -2.55
N LEU A 47 9.11 14.58 -3.20
CA LEU A 47 8.00 15.13 -3.96
C LEU A 47 7.05 15.95 -3.08
N THR A 48 6.75 15.48 -1.87
CA THR A 48 5.88 16.20 -0.92
C THR A 48 6.51 17.52 -0.50
N ILE A 49 7.82 17.54 -0.23
CA ILE A 49 8.57 18.77 0.08
C ILE A 49 8.55 19.73 -1.11
N ALA A 50 8.78 19.23 -2.33
CA ALA A 50 8.74 20.04 -3.55
C ALA A 50 7.36 20.67 -3.78
N VAL A 51 6.27 19.89 -3.63
CA VAL A 51 4.89 20.39 -3.71
C VAL A 51 4.62 21.45 -2.63
N TYR A 52 5.16 21.26 -1.42
CA TYR A 52 5.04 22.25 -0.35
C TYR A 52 5.83 23.53 -0.62
N GLN A 53 6.96 23.50 -1.31
CA GLN A 53 7.70 24.72 -1.65
C GLN A 53 7.10 25.45 -2.86
N THR A 54 6.37 24.74 -3.70
CA THR A 54 5.78 25.30 -4.92
C THR A 54 4.67 26.30 -4.60
N ARG A 55 4.84 27.55 -5.03
CA ARG A 55 3.85 28.64 -4.89
C ARG A 55 3.06 28.94 -6.17
N THR A 56 3.32 28.21 -7.25
CA THR A 56 2.70 28.46 -8.56
C THR A 56 1.32 27.81 -8.72
N LEU A 57 0.94 26.89 -7.83
CA LEU A 57 -0.36 26.23 -7.84
C LEU A 57 -1.36 26.93 -6.90
N HIS A 58 -2.64 26.89 -7.26
CA HIS A 58 -3.75 27.26 -6.38
C HIS A 58 -3.69 26.47 -5.07
N TYR A 59 -4.13 27.11 -3.98
CA TYR A 59 -4.12 26.52 -2.64
C TYR A 59 -4.87 25.18 -2.59
N ASN A 60 -6.02 25.10 -3.26
CA ASN A 60 -6.86 23.88 -3.33
C ASN A 60 -6.13 22.72 -4.01
N ALA A 61 -5.61 22.94 -5.23
CA ALA A 61 -4.78 21.96 -5.95
C ALA A 61 -3.60 21.47 -5.13
N ARG A 62 -2.92 22.39 -4.42
CA ARG A 62 -1.75 22.07 -3.60
C ARG A 62 -2.12 21.19 -2.40
N LEU A 63 -3.23 21.48 -1.72
CA LEU A 63 -3.72 20.67 -0.61
C LEU A 63 -4.07 19.25 -1.07
N LEU A 64 -4.74 19.12 -2.22
CA LEU A 64 -5.09 17.83 -2.82
C LEU A 64 -3.85 17.02 -3.22
N LEU A 65 -2.84 17.68 -3.80
CA LEU A 65 -1.57 17.03 -4.13
C LEU A 65 -0.81 16.55 -2.88
N MET A 66 -0.79 17.33 -1.80
CA MET A 66 -0.19 16.87 -0.54
C MET A 66 -0.97 15.69 0.05
N CYS A 67 -2.31 15.73 0.00
CA CYS A 67 -3.14 14.59 0.44
C CYS A 67 -2.84 13.33 -0.38
N MET A 68 -2.66 13.49 -1.69
CA MET A 68 -2.27 12.40 -2.59
C MET A 68 -0.90 11.83 -2.19
N THR A 69 0.15 12.65 -2.05
CA THR A 69 1.49 12.14 -1.73
C THR A 69 1.56 11.50 -0.34
N ILE A 70 0.86 12.05 0.65
CA ILE A 70 0.74 11.44 1.99
C ILE A 70 0.02 10.09 1.90
N SER A 71 -1.03 9.99 1.09
CA SER A 71 -1.76 8.72 0.90
C SER A 71 -0.89 7.65 0.25
N VAL A 72 -0.07 8.01 -0.75
CA VAL A 72 0.92 7.09 -1.32
C VAL A 72 1.97 6.68 -0.27
N MET A 73 2.43 7.61 0.56
CA MET A 73 3.38 7.29 1.64
C MET A 73 2.79 6.26 2.62
N VAL A 74 1.55 6.45 3.08
CA VAL A 74 0.85 5.49 3.95
C VAL A 74 0.67 4.13 3.27
N CYS A 75 0.31 4.14 1.98
CA CYS A 75 0.17 2.93 1.18
C CYS A 75 1.47 2.12 1.13
N ASN A 76 2.59 2.79 0.83
CA ASN A 76 3.92 2.18 0.73
C ASN A 76 4.41 1.64 2.09
N ILE A 77 4.16 2.36 3.19
CA ILE A 77 4.44 1.88 4.55
C ILE A 77 3.65 0.59 4.83
N GLY A 78 2.38 0.52 4.44
CA GLY A 78 1.55 -0.68 4.57
C GLY A 78 2.13 -1.88 3.80
N VAL A 79 2.58 -1.66 2.56
CA VAL A 79 3.23 -2.71 1.74
C VAL A 79 4.56 -3.17 2.36
N LEU A 80 5.37 -2.23 2.85
CA LEU A 80 6.64 -2.54 3.49
C LEU A 80 6.45 -3.38 4.74
N LEU A 81 5.49 -3.02 5.61
CA LEU A 81 5.18 -3.79 6.82
C LEU A 81 4.65 -5.19 6.49
N ASP A 82 3.79 -5.33 5.47
CA ASP A 82 3.33 -6.65 4.99
C ASP A 82 4.51 -7.50 4.48
N ALA A 83 5.43 -6.89 3.73
CA ALA A 83 6.60 -7.59 3.20
C ALA A 83 7.54 -8.06 4.31
N VAL A 84 7.86 -7.18 5.26
CA VAL A 84 8.69 -7.50 6.44
C VAL A 84 8.04 -8.59 7.28
N TYR A 85 6.74 -8.51 7.54
CA TYR A 85 6.02 -9.52 8.33
C TYR A 85 6.07 -10.91 7.67
N LYS A 86 5.84 -10.99 6.36
CA LYS A 86 5.90 -12.25 5.62
C LYS A 86 7.31 -12.84 5.54
N LEU A 87 8.33 -11.99 5.34
CA LEU A 87 9.73 -12.43 5.37
C LEU A 87 10.14 -12.89 6.77
N PHE A 88 9.72 -12.18 7.83
CA PHE A 88 9.98 -12.56 9.21
C PHE A 88 9.42 -13.94 9.53
N ILE A 89 8.16 -14.22 9.18
CA ILE A 89 7.57 -15.55 9.36
C ILE A 89 8.36 -16.60 8.55
N SER A 90 8.80 -16.27 7.35
CA SER A 90 9.53 -17.20 6.48
C SER A 90 10.94 -17.53 6.96
N PHE A 91 11.63 -16.63 7.67
CA PHE A 91 13.01 -16.86 8.13
C PHE A 91 13.11 -17.27 9.60
N VAL A 92 12.24 -16.74 10.47
CA VAL A 92 12.38 -16.87 11.93
C VAL A 92 11.52 -17.97 12.52
N ILE A 93 10.35 -18.26 11.92
CA ILE A 93 9.43 -19.27 12.46
C ILE A 93 9.75 -20.65 11.88
N PRO A 94 9.82 -21.71 12.72
CA PRO A 94 10.01 -23.09 12.27
C PRO A 94 8.87 -23.56 11.35
N GLU A 95 9.19 -24.42 10.38
CA GLU A 95 8.29 -24.80 9.27
C GLU A 95 6.92 -25.32 9.74
N GLU A 96 6.90 -26.04 10.87
CA GLU A 96 5.70 -26.62 11.47
C GLU A 96 4.67 -25.57 11.93
N LEU A 97 5.13 -24.38 12.33
CA LEU A 97 4.27 -23.30 12.81
C LEU A 97 3.97 -22.23 11.73
N ARG A 98 4.68 -22.23 10.59
CA ARG A 98 4.49 -21.23 9.53
C ARG A 98 3.04 -21.20 9.02
N CYS A 99 2.44 -22.36 8.79
CA CYS A 99 1.06 -22.46 8.34
C CYS A 99 0.07 -21.88 9.35
N GLU A 100 0.30 -22.08 10.65
CA GLU A 100 -0.60 -21.58 11.68
C GLU A 100 -0.57 -20.04 11.77
N TYR A 101 0.61 -19.44 11.66
CA TYR A 101 0.75 -17.98 11.68
C TYR A 101 0.35 -17.30 10.37
N GLN A 102 0.55 -17.95 9.21
CA GLN A 102 0.17 -17.39 7.91
C GLN A 102 -1.31 -17.53 7.59
N VAL A 103 -1.93 -18.66 7.96
CA VAL A 103 -3.31 -18.99 7.55
C VAL A 103 -4.31 -18.84 8.69
N TYR A 104 -3.96 -19.29 9.90
CA TYR A 104 -4.91 -19.44 11.00
C TYR A 104 -4.87 -18.33 12.04
N LYS A 105 -3.80 -17.51 12.10
CA LYS A 105 -3.71 -16.29 12.93
C LYS A 105 -3.60 -15.01 12.10
N PRO A 106 -4.62 -14.64 11.31
CA PRO A 106 -4.54 -13.52 10.37
C PRO A 106 -4.72 -12.14 11.03
N GLN A 107 -4.82 -12.03 12.36
CA GLN A 107 -5.14 -10.76 13.04
C GLN A 107 -4.14 -9.65 12.69
N TYR A 108 -2.84 -9.95 12.74
CA TYR A 108 -1.79 -9.00 12.36
C TYR A 108 -1.79 -8.71 10.86
N PHE A 109 -2.09 -9.71 10.03
CA PHE A 109 -2.19 -9.54 8.58
C PHE A 109 -3.35 -8.62 8.17
N PHE A 110 -4.52 -8.75 8.79
CA PHE A 110 -5.66 -7.86 8.52
C PHE A 110 -5.38 -6.42 8.92
N ALA A 111 -4.72 -6.20 10.07
CA ALA A 111 -4.33 -4.87 10.50
C ALA A 111 -3.35 -4.21 9.52
N LEU A 112 -2.31 -4.93 9.09
CA LEU A 112 -1.31 -4.45 8.12
C LEU A 112 -1.93 -4.17 6.75
N ARG A 113 -2.80 -5.06 6.27
CA ARG A 113 -3.52 -4.88 5.01
C ARG A 113 -4.47 -3.69 5.07
N GLY A 114 -5.05 -3.42 6.23
CA GLY A 114 -5.89 -2.25 6.46
C GLY A 114 -5.16 -0.93 6.17
N VAL A 115 -3.89 -0.81 6.58
CA VAL A 115 -3.07 0.38 6.32
C VAL A 115 -2.89 0.61 4.81
N HIS A 116 -2.59 -0.45 4.07
CA HIS A 116 -2.47 -0.38 2.61
C HIS A 116 -3.79 0.01 1.93
N ILE A 117 -4.92 -0.57 2.37
CA ILE A 117 -6.25 -0.26 1.82
C ILE A 117 -6.63 1.21 2.08
N VAL A 118 -6.38 1.72 3.30
CA VAL A 118 -6.66 3.12 3.65
C VAL A 118 -5.80 4.07 2.81
N GLY A 119 -4.50 3.77 2.66
CA GLY A 119 -3.62 4.53 1.78
C GLY A 119 -4.08 4.53 0.32
N GLY A 120 -4.49 3.37 -0.20
CA GLY A 120 -5.02 3.23 -1.55
C GLY A 120 -6.35 3.97 -1.76
N LEU A 121 -7.24 3.95 -0.77
CA LEU A 121 -8.50 4.71 -0.81
C LEU A 121 -8.23 6.22 -0.81
N GLY A 122 -7.32 6.69 0.04
CA GLY A 122 -6.90 8.10 0.07
C GLY A 122 -6.32 8.56 -1.27
N LEU A 123 -5.51 7.71 -1.90
CA LEU A 123 -4.95 7.96 -3.24
C LEU A 123 -6.06 8.06 -4.31
N ALA A 124 -7.02 7.14 -4.30
CA ALA A 124 -8.12 7.16 -5.27
C ALA A 124 -9.03 8.38 -5.09
N LEU A 125 -9.35 8.74 -3.85
CA LEU A 125 -10.18 9.91 -3.56
C LEU A 125 -9.48 11.22 -3.93
N SER A 126 -8.23 11.39 -3.50
CA SER A 126 -7.44 12.60 -3.81
C SER A 126 -7.25 12.80 -5.31
N THR A 127 -7.02 11.73 -6.08
CA THR A 127 -6.91 11.83 -7.55
C THR A 127 -8.25 12.20 -8.20
N MET A 128 -9.38 11.64 -7.72
CA MET A 128 -10.71 12.04 -8.19
C MET A 128 -10.99 13.52 -7.91
N PHE A 129 -10.73 14.01 -6.70
CA PHE A 129 -10.93 15.42 -6.36
C PHE A 129 -10.02 16.35 -7.17
N LEU A 130 -8.76 15.95 -7.40
CA LEU A 130 -7.84 16.71 -8.24
C LEU A 130 -8.34 16.78 -9.69
N ALA A 131 -8.86 15.67 -10.23
CA ALA A 131 -9.44 15.66 -11.57
C ALA A 131 -10.68 16.57 -11.67
N VAL A 132 -11.56 16.53 -10.66
CA VAL A 132 -12.74 17.41 -10.60
C VAL A 132 -12.35 18.88 -10.52
N GLU A 133 -11.37 19.24 -9.68
CA GLU A 133 -10.87 20.61 -9.58
C GLU A 133 -10.38 21.12 -10.94
N ARG A 134 -9.63 20.27 -11.68
CA ARG A 134 -9.14 20.62 -13.02
C ARG A 134 -10.26 20.78 -14.03
N VAL A 135 -11.26 19.90 -14.02
CA VAL A 135 -12.44 20.01 -14.89
C VAL A 135 -13.22 21.30 -14.60
N ILE A 136 -13.46 21.62 -13.33
CA ILE A 136 -14.12 22.86 -12.94
C ILE A 136 -13.32 24.06 -13.44
N ALA A 137 -12.01 24.10 -13.16
CA ALA A 137 -11.15 25.20 -13.59
C ALA A 137 -11.21 25.41 -15.12
N THR A 138 -11.17 24.33 -15.91
CA THR A 138 -11.28 24.41 -17.38
C THR A 138 -12.65 24.92 -17.84
N ILE A 139 -13.75 24.49 -17.20
CA ILE A 139 -15.10 24.94 -17.57
C ILE A 139 -15.32 26.41 -17.15
N THR A 140 -14.86 26.79 -15.96
CA THR A 140 -15.05 28.14 -15.39
C THR A 140 -14.02 29.16 -15.87
N TYR A 141 -13.05 28.78 -16.70
CA TYR A 141 -12.01 29.70 -17.19
C TYR A 141 -12.60 30.89 -17.96
N VAL A 142 -13.75 30.71 -18.63
CA VAL A 142 -14.50 31.81 -19.28
C VAL A 142 -15.09 32.80 -18.27
N THR A 143 -15.46 32.35 -17.07
CA THR A 143 -16.04 33.20 -16.01
C THR A 143 -14.99 33.87 -15.11
N TYR A 144 -13.74 33.40 -15.09
CA TYR A 144 -12.69 33.95 -14.21
C TYR A 144 -12.03 35.22 -14.77
N GLU A 145 -11.90 35.37 -16.10
CA GLU A 145 -11.40 36.62 -16.70
C GLU A 145 -12.43 37.76 -16.68
N GLN A 146 -13.73 37.47 -16.60
CA GLN A 146 -14.79 38.49 -16.68
C GLN A 146 -15.00 39.31 -15.40
N VAL A 147 -14.42 38.92 -14.26
CA VAL A 147 -14.51 39.67 -12.99
C VAL A 147 -13.29 40.60 -12.80
N GLY A 148 -12.40 40.67 -13.80
CA GLY A 148 -11.21 41.52 -13.82
C GLY A 148 -11.24 42.66 -14.85
N CYS A 149 -12.41 43.23 -15.13
CA CYS A 149 -12.56 44.51 -15.84
C CYS A 149 -13.28 45.52 -14.95
#